data_AF-A0A2I0T262-F1
#
_entry.id   AF-A0A2I0T262-F1
#
_cell.length_a   1.000
_cell.length_b   1.000
_cell.length_c   1.000
_cell.angle_alpha   90.00
_cell.angle_beta   90.00
_cell.angle_gamma   90.00
#
_symmetry.space_group_name_H-M   'P 1'
#
loop_
_entity.id
_entity.type
_entity.pdbx_description
1 polymer ?
#
loop_
_entity_poly.entity_id
_entity_poly.type
_entity_poly.pdbx_seq_one_letter_code
_entity_poly.pdbx_strand_id
1 'polypeptide(L)'
;MAAGPGSGPGAPSEAEAVHLCRSLEMGTVMTLFYSKKSQRPERKTFQVKLETRQVTWSRGSEKIEGADVETSKELQNPLDTS
;
A
#
# COMPACT_ATOMS: atom_id res chain seq x y z
N MET A 1 -24.68 7.89 32.02
CA MET A 1 -24.70 7.10 30.76
C MET A 1 -23.40 7.39 30.03
N ALA A 2 -22.59 6.36 29.79
CA ALA A 2 -21.22 6.49 29.29
C ALA A 2 -21.22 6.91 27.81
N ALA A 3 -20.45 7.96 27.49
CA ALA A 3 -20.12 8.31 26.11
C ALA A 3 -19.13 7.27 25.57
N GLY A 4 -19.50 6.58 24.49
CA GLY A 4 -18.63 5.62 23.81
C GLY A 4 -17.41 6.30 23.17
N PRO A 5 -16.29 5.59 23.01
CA PRO A 5 -15.04 6.18 22.56
C PRO A 5 -15.16 6.65 21.10
N GLY A 6 -14.58 7.82 20.85
CA GLY A 6 -14.75 8.57 19.61
C GLY A 6 -14.21 7.87 18.37
N SER A 7 -15.04 7.83 17.32
CA SER A 7 -14.54 7.87 15.95
C SER A 7 -14.17 9.32 15.63
N GLY A 8 -12.87 9.60 15.60
CA GLY A 8 -12.37 10.85 15.04
C GLY A 8 -12.74 10.95 13.55
N PRO A 9 -12.96 12.15 13.01
CA PRO A 9 -13.47 12.38 11.64
C PRO A 9 -12.44 12.10 10.52
N GLY A 10 -11.55 11.13 10.69
CA GLY A 10 -10.50 10.82 9.71
C GLY A 10 -10.13 9.34 9.59
N ALA A 11 -10.78 8.44 10.33
CA ALA A 11 -10.60 7.01 10.13
C ALA A 11 -11.55 6.55 9.01
N PRO A 12 -11.04 5.90 7.94
CA PRO A 12 -11.92 5.31 6.94
C PRO A 12 -12.86 4.33 7.62
N SER A 13 -14.14 4.35 7.22
CA SER A 13 -15.12 3.37 7.69
C SER A 13 -14.61 1.96 7.37
N GLU A 14 -14.97 0.98 8.19
CA GLU A 14 -14.56 -0.41 7.98
C GLU A 14 -14.90 -0.89 6.55
N ALA A 15 -16.04 -0.45 6.02
CA ALA A 15 -16.41 -0.70 4.62
C ALA A 15 -15.41 -0.08 3.63
N GLU A 16 -14.99 1.16 3.84
CA GLU A 16 -14.01 1.84 2.98
C GLU A 16 -12.64 1.16 3.03
N ALA A 17 -12.21 0.71 4.21
CA ALA A 17 -10.97 -0.04 4.37
C ALA A 17 -11.03 -1.37 3.59
N VAL A 18 -12.15 -2.10 3.66
CA VAL A 18 -12.36 -3.33 2.88
C VAL A 18 -12.38 -3.05 1.37
N HIS A 19 -13.05 -1.99 0.94
CA HIS A 19 -13.07 -1.57 -0.47
C HIS A 19 -11.67 -1.20 -0.98
N LEU A 20 -10.88 -0.51 -0.15
CA LEU A 20 -9.50 -0.15 -0.46
C LEU A 20 -8.63 -1.40 -0.60
N CYS A 21 -8.69 -2.32 0.37
CA CYS A 21 -7.96 -3.59 0.32
C CYS A 21 -8.28 -4.38 -0.95
N ARG A 22 -9.56 -4.51 -1.32
CA ARG A 22 -9.98 -5.18 -2.55
C ARG A 22 -9.43 -4.50 -3.81
N SER A 23 -9.41 -3.18 -3.82
CA SER A 23 -8.84 -2.40 -4.93
C SER A 23 -7.33 -2.60 -5.06
N LEU A 24 -6.63 -2.70 -3.93
CA LEU A 24 -5.21 -3.00 -3.86
C LEU A 24 -4.89 -4.44 -4.29
N GLU A 25 -5.79 -5.40 -4.08
CA GLU A 25 -5.65 -6.77 -4.61
C GLU A 25 -5.75 -6.82 -6.14
N MET A 26 -6.60 -6.00 -6.75
CA MET A 26 -6.70 -5.89 -8.21
C MET A 26 -5.42 -5.28 -8.84
N GLY A 27 -4.80 -4.36 -8.11
CA GLY A 27 -3.52 -3.77 -8.44
C GLY A 27 -3.60 -2.29 -8.80
N THR A 28 -2.61 -1.53 -8.32
CA THR A 28 -2.51 -0.08 -8.51
C THR A 28 -1.19 0.26 -9.17
N VAL A 29 -1.23 1.08 -10.23
CA VAL A 29 -0.02 1.55 -10.90
C VAL A 29 0.61 2.66 -10.06
N MET A 30 1.84 2.44 -9.60
CA MET A 30 2.62 3.42 -8.83
C MET A 30 4.05 3.49 -9.35
N THR A 31 4.79 4.50 -8.91
CA THR A 31 6.21 4.67 -9.25
C THR A 31 7.07 4.16 -8.10
N LEU A 32 7.88 3.14 -8.34
CA LEU A 32 8.86 2.61 -7.40
C LEU A 32 10.10 3.49 -7.42
N PHE A 33 10.42 4.10 -6.28
CA PHE A 33 11.66 4.83 -6.06
C PHE A 33 12.64 3.96 -5.28
N TYR A 34 13.80 3.69 -5.86
CA TYR A 34 14.84 2.91 -5.20
C TYR A 34 15.70 3.82 -4.31
N SER A 35 16.20 3.28 -3.20
CA SER A 35 17.08 4.02 -2.28
C SER A 35 18.43 4.40 -2.90
N LYS A 36 18.89 3.66 -3.91
CA LYS A 36 20.11 3.97 -4.65
C LYS A 36 19.84 5.07 -5.67
N LYS A 37 20.48 6.24 -5.50
CA LYS A 37 20.35 7.41 -6.39
C LYS A 37 20.70 7.13 -7.86
N SER A 38 21.42 6.05 -8.17
CA SER A 38 21.76 5.64 -9.54
C SER A 38 20.65 4.90 -10.26
N GLN A 39 19.64 4.39 -9.54
CA GLN A 39 18.52 3.68 -10.14
C GLN A 39 17.42 4.68 -10.52
N ARG A 40 16.93 4.59 -11.75
CA ARG A 40 15.83 5.43 -12.21
C ARG A 40 14.51 4.95 -11.58
N PRO A 41 13.58 5.86 -11.25
CA PRO A 41 12.24 5.47 -10.82
C PRO A 41 11.55 4.65 -11.91
N GLU A 42 10.82 3.62 -11.51
CA GLU A 42 10.13 2.73 -12.45
C GLU A 42 8.64 2.68 -12.18
N ARG A 43 7.84 2.75 -13.25
CA ARG A 43 6.39 2.56 -13.16
C ARG A 43 6.08 1.06 -13.08
N LYS A 44 5.43 0.64 -12.00
CA LYS A 44 5.06 -0.77 -11.73
C LYS A 44 3.59 -0.87 -11.32
N THR A 45 3.00 -2.04 -11.51
CA THR A 45 1.69 -2.36 -10.94
C THR A 45 1.91 -3.08 -9.63
N PHE A 46 1.44 -2.51 -8.53
CA PHE A 46 1.52 -3.07 -7.19
C PHE A 46 0.22 -3.78 -6.84
N GLN A 47 0.31 -5.04 -6.43
CA GLN A 47 -0.81 -5.85 -5.99
C GLN A 47 -0.57 -6.32 -4.56
N VAL A 48 -1.55 -6.09 -3.70
CA VAL A 48 -1.55 -6.61 -2.33
C VAL A 48 -2.15 -8.01 -2.37
N LYS A 49 -1.52 -8.95 -1.70
CA LYS A 49 -2.00 -10.31 -1.55
C LYS A 49 -2.43 -10.48 -0.10
N LEU A 50 -3.72 -10.28 0.19
CA LEU A 50 -4.22 -10.27 1.58
C LEU A 50 -4.02 -11.63 2.27
N GLU A 51 -4.14 -12.73 1.53
CA GLU A 51 -3.94 -14.10 2.06
C GLU A 51 -2.53 -14.33 2.62
N THR A 52 -1.49 -13.77 1.98
CA THR A 52 -0.10 -13.88 2.44
C THR A 52 0.42 -12.62 3.10
N ARG A 53 -0.40 -11.55 3.17
CA ARG A 53 -0.02 -10.20 3.60
C ARG A 53 1.23 -9.67 2.89
N GLN A 54 1.34 -9.94 1.59
CA GLN A 54 2.49 -9.55 0.76
C GLN A 54 2.11 -8.42 -0.20
N VAL A 55 3.11 -7.62 -0.58
CA VAL A 55 2.97 -6.66 -1.68
C VAL A 55 3.83 -7.17 -2.83
N THR A 56 3.22 -7.41 -3.98
CA THR A 56 3.88 -7.86 -5.20
C THR A 56 3.86 -6.76 -6.23
N TRP A 57 4.84 -6.72 -7.13
CA TRP A 57 4.80 -5.78 -8.25
C TRP A 57 5.35 -6.36 -9.55
N SER A 58 4.79 -5.90 -10.66
CA SER A 58 5.15 -6.35 -12.00
C SER A 58 5.48 -5.21 -12.94
N ARG A 59 6.33 -5.49 -13.94
CA ARG A 59 6.62 -4.61 -15.07
C ARG A 59 5.70 -5.01 -16.25
N GLY A 60 4.43 -4.65 -16.17
CA GLY A 60 3.45 -4.99 -17.22
C GLY A 60 2.67 -6.28 -16.95
N SER A 61 2.14 -6.93 -18.00
CA SER A 61 1.00 -7.86 -17.87
C SER A 61 1.29 -9.23 -17.28
N GLU A 62 2.54 -9.74 -17.23
CA GLU A 62 2.71 -11.17 -16.89
C GLU A 62 3.94 -11.56 -16.06
N LYS A 63 4.89 -10.65 -15.78
CA LYS A 63 6.07 -11.01 -14.97
C LYS A 63 6.13 -10.23 -13.67
N ILE A 64 5.85 -10.93 -12.57
CA ILE A 64 6.13 -10.48 -11.20
C ILE A 64 7.65 -10.31 -11.11
N GLU A 65 8.09 -9.07 -10.90
CA GLU A 65 9.50 -8.71 -10.86
C GLU A 65 10.03 -8.69 -9.43
N GLY A 66 9.15 -8.50 -8.44
CA GLY A 66 9.49 -8.53 -7.03
C GLY A 66 8.27 -8.72 -6.13
N ALA A 67 8.52 -9.23 -4.94
CA ALA A 67 7.57 -9.33 -3.86
C ALA A 67 8.28 -8.91 -2.57
N ASP A 68 7.67 -8.01 -1.81
CA ASP A 68 8.10 -7.73 -0.45
C ASP A 68 7.31 -8.61 0.52
N VAL A 69 8.05 -9.39 1.31
CA VAL A 69 7.52 -10.38 2.25
C VAL A 69 7.62 -9.89 3.70
N GLU A 70 8.25 -8.75 3.95
CA GLU A 70 8.61 -8.39 5.31
C GLU A 70 7.70 -7.29 5.88
N THR A 71 6.67 -7.78 6.57
CA THR A 71 6.13 -7.25 7.83
C THR A 71 5.98 -5.74 7.87
N SER A 72 4.75 -5.27 7.62
CA SER A 72 4.17 -4.04 8.19
C SER A 72 5.20 -3.01 8.70
N LYS A 73 5.97 -2.42 7.77
CA LYS A 73 6.74 -1.22 8.05
C LYS A 73 5.87 -0.04 7.68
N GLU A 74 5.57 0.74 8.70
CA GLU A 74 4.80 1.97 8.68
C GLU A 74 5.05 2.80 7.42
N LEU A 75 4.00 3.05 6.65
CA LEU A 75 4.03 3.96 5.50
C LEU A 75 4.05 5.39 6.05
N GLN A 76 5.23 5.92 6.33
CA GLN A 76 5.36 7.33 6.71
C GLN A 76 5.01 8.21 5.52
N ASN A 77 3.97 9.02 5.70
CA ASN A 77 3.56 10.02 4.72
C ASN A 77 4.66 11.11 4.64
N PRO A 78 5.20 11.45 3.45
CA PRO A 78 6.31 12.39 3.33
C PRO A 78 5.95 13.86 3.64
N LEU A 79 4.71 14.15 4.04
CA LEU A 79 4.24 15.50 4.37
C LEU A 79 4.26 15.84 5.87
N ASP A 80 4.75 14.93 6.72
CA ASP A 80 4.75 15.09 8.18
C ASP A 80 6.12 15.51 8.75
N THR A 81 6.98 16.12 7.93
CA THR A 81 8.19 16.80 8.41
C THR A 81 8.07 18.30 8.14
N SER A 82 7.47 19.03 9.08
CA SER A 82 7.63 20.48 9.23
C SER A 82 7.60 20.88 10.69
#